data_AF-A0A3D3X1K9-F1
#
_entry.id   AF-A0A3D3X1K9-F1
#
_cell.length_a   1.000
_cell.length_b   1.000
_cell.length_c   1.000
_cell.angle_alpha   90.00
_cell.angle_beta   90.00
_cell.angle_gamma   90.00
#
_symmetry.space_group_name_H-M   'P 1'
#
loop_
_entity.id
_entity.type
_entity.pdbx_description
1 polymer ?
#
loop_
_entity_poly.entity_id
_entity_poly.type
_entity_poly.pdbx_seq_one_letter_code
_entity_poly.pdbx_strand_id
1 'polypeptide(L)'
;MNHHPESERILHFWFTELEPRQHWLKDPKLDAEIKTRFHETLNQARACELFQWRNTSRGRLAEIIVLDQFSRNIHRETPASFIADPQALTLSQEALAMGHNHHLETQQKTFLYMPFM
;
A
#
# COMPACT_ATOMS: atom_id res chain seq x y z
N MET A 1 -7.68 12.93 -15.36
CA MET A 1 -6.97 12.63 -14.09
C MET A 1 -5.86 11.65 -14.41
N ASN A 2 -4.60 11.96 -14.09
CA ASN A 2 -3.46 11.10 -14.41
C ASN A 2 -3.46 9.89 -13.47
N HIS A 3 -4.07 8.79 -13.91
CA HIS A 3 -3.96 7.50 -13.23
C HIS A 3 -2.66 6.83 -13.67
N HIS A 4 -1.82 6.43 -12.71
CA HIS A 4 -0.63 5.66 -13.01
C HIS A 4 -1.02 4.18 -13.17
N PRO A 5 -0.74 3.52 -14.31
CA PRO A 5 -1.11 2.13 -14.53
C PRO A 5 -0.60 1.20 -13.42
N GLU A 6 0.62 1.44 -12.95
CA GLU A 6 1.24 0.64 -11.89
C GLU A 6 0.54 0.82 -10.54
N SER A 7 0.10 2.04 -10.16
CA SER A 7 -0.65 2.22 -8.91
C SER A 7 -2.01 1.52 -8.96
N GLU A 8 -2.67 1.54 -10.12
CA GLU A 8 -3.96 0.86 -10.29
C GLU A 8 -3.80 -0.66 -10.25
N ARG A 9 -2.67 -1.22 -10.71
CA ARG A 9 -2.36 -2.65 -10.55
C ARG A 9 -2.27 -3.07 -9.10
N ILE A 10 -1.69 -2.25 -8.23
CA ILE A 10 -1.63 -2.51 -6.78
C ILE A 10 -3.05 -2.57 -6.19
N LEU A 11 -3.87 -1.55 -6.51
CA LEU A 11 -5.23 -1.48 -6.01
C LEU A 11 -6.11 -2.61 -6.54
N HIS A 12 -5.97 -2.97 -7.82
CA HIS A 12 -6.70 -4.08 -8.41
C HIS A 12 -6.32 -5.41 -7.76
N PHE A 13 -5.02 -5.68 -7.60
CA PHE A 13 -4.56 -6.86 -6.89
C PHE A 13 -5.14 -6.90 -5.48
N TRP A 14 -4.98 -5.82 -4.71
CA TRP A 14 -5.37 -5.80 -3.31
C TRP A 14 -6.88 -5.88 -3.12
N PHE A 15 -7.69 -5.12 -3.86
CA PHE A 15 -9.13 -5.00 -3.61
C PHE A 15 -10.01 -5.88 -4.52
N THR A 16 -9.47 -6.44 -5.60
CA THR A 16 -10.25 -7.22 -6.57
C THR A 16 -9.77 -8.65 -6.72
N GLU A 17 -8.45 -8.89 -6.77
CA GLU A 17 -7.91 -10.26 -6.90
C GLU A 17 -7.92 -11.01 -5.55
N LEU A 18 -7.75 -10.30 -4.43
CA LEU A 18 -7.78 -10.90 -3.10
C LEU A 18 -9.18 -10.90 -2.48
N GLU A 19 -9.52 -12.00 -1.82
CA GLU A 19 -10.67 -12.07 -0.92
C GLU A 19 -10.41 -11.22 0.33
N PRO A 20 -11.41 -10.52 0.90
CA PRO A 20 -11.22 -9.64 2.05
C PRO A 20 -10.54 -10.30 3.27
N ARG A 21 -10.72 -11.61 3.45
CA ARG A 21 -10.06 -12.38 4.52
C ARG A 21 -8.54 -12.48 4.33
N GLN A 22 -8.06 -12.47 3.09
CA GLN A 22 -6.65 -12.64 2.76
C GLN A 22 -5.80 -11.44 3.19
N HIS A 23 -6.41 -10.25 3.36
CA HIS A 23 -5.72 -9.08 3.90
C HIS A 23 -5.22 -9.28 5.34
N TRP A 24 -5.85 -10.19 6.10
CA TRP A 24 -5.61 -10.36 7.53
C TRP A 24 -5.02 -11.73 7.89
N LEU A 25 -5.04 -12.68 6.95
CA LEU A 25 -4.53 -14.03 7.18
C LEU A 25 -3.04 -14.11 6.86
N LYS A 26 -2.30 -14.84 7.71
CA LYS A 26 -0.94 -15.25 7.37
C LYS A 26 -1.03 -16.39 6.34
N ASP A 27 -0.56 -16.13 5.13
CA ASP A 27 -0.52 -17.13 4.05
C ASP A 27 0.84 -17.05 3.31
N PRO A 28 1.75 -18.02 3.52
CA PRO A 28 3.04 -18.03 2.85
C PRO A 28 2.97 -18.07 1.32
N LYS A 29 1.88 -18.60 0.73
CA LYS A 29 1.72 -18.61 -0.73
C LYS A 29 1.42 -17.20 -1.24
N LEU A 30 0.52 -16.50 -0.55
CA LEU A 30 0.22 -15.09 -0.85
C LEU A 30 1.46 -14.21 -0.64
N ASP A 31 2.22 -14.43 0.42
CA ASP A 31 3.46 -13.69 0.67
C ASP A 31 4.48 -13.87 -0.47
N ALA A 32 4.65 -15.11 -0.94
CA ALA A 32 5.51 -15.42 -2.07
C ALA A 32 5.00 -14.77 -3.38
N GLU A 33 3.69 -14.73 -3.60
CA GLU A 33 3.08 -14.07 -4.75
C GLU A 33 3.31 -12.55 -4.71
N ILE A 34 3.01 -11.90 -3.57
CA ILE A 34 3.24 -10.46 -3.37
C ILE A 34 4.71 -10.12 -3.58
N LYS A 35 5.62 -10.92 -3.03
CA LYS A 35 7.06 -10.74 -3.24
C LYS A 35 7.44 -10.86 -4.70
N THR A 36 6.95 -11.88 -5.40
CA THR A 36 7.26 -12.10 -6.82
C THR A 36 6.76 -10.95 -7.70
N ARG A 37 5.57 -10.43 -7.42
CA ARG A 37 4.93 -9.40 -8.25
C ARG A 37 5.39 -7.98 -7.93
N PHE A 38 5.65 -7.67 -6.65
CA PHE A 38 5.71 -6.29 -6.17
C PHE A 38 6.93 -5.95 -5.31
N HIS A 39 7.91 -6.85 -5.15
CA HIS A 39 9.13 -6.53 -4.42
C HIS A 39 9.87 -5.32 -4.99
N GLU A 40 9.93 -5.19 -6.31
CA GLU A 40 10.58 -4.04 -6.94
C GLU A 40 9.79 -2.74 -6.69
N THR A 41 8.47 -2.79 -6.73
CA THR A 41 7.61 -1.64 -6.39
C THR A 41 7.83 -1.20 -4.94
N LEU A 42 8.02 -2.15 -4.01
CA LEU A 42 8.36 -1.82 -2.62
C LEU A 42 9.72 -1.12 -2.52
N ASN A 43 10.72 -1.56 -3.27
CA ASN A 43 12.04 -0.90 -3.30
C ASN A 43 11.92 0.54 -3.82
N GLN A 44 11.22 0.73 -4.93
CA GLN A 44 10.97 2.05 -5.53
C GLN A 44 10.19 2.97 -4.58
N ALA A 45 9.17 2.45 -3.90
CA ALA A 45 8.39 3.20 -2.91
C ALA A 45 9.29 3.68 -1.75
N ARG A 46 10.11 2.79 -1.19
CA ARG A 46 11.07 3.10 -0.11
C ARG A 46 12.15 4.09 -0.55
N ALA A 47 12.51 4.09 -1.82
CA ALA A 47 13.42 5.06 -2.43
C ALA A 47 12.74 6.40 -2.79
N CYS A 48 11.44 6.56 -2.50
CA CYS A 48 10.63 7.72 -2.86
C CYS A 48 10.50 7.99 -4.37
N GLU A 49 10.76 6.99 -5.22
CA GLU A 49 10.71 7.11 -6.69
C GLU A 49 9.27 7.16 -7.23
N LEU A 50 8.29 6.77 -6.41
CA LEU A 50 6.87 6.76 -6.75
C LEU A 50 6.14 8.06 -6.41
N PHE A 51 6.87 9.14 -6.09
CA PHE A 51 6.30 10.41 -5.60
C PHE A 51 5.14 10.98 -6.46
N GLN A 52 5.17 10.73 -7.77
CA GLN A 52 4.11 11.13 -8.70
C GLN A 52 2.73 10.52 -8.38
N TRP A 53 2.68 9.34 -7.75
CA TRP A 53 1.42 8.70 -7.33
C TRP A 53 0.66 9.52 -6.29
N ARG A 54 1.37 10.33 -5.51
CA ARG A 54 0.84 11.14 -4.41
C ARG A 54 -0.11 12.25 -4.87
N ASN A 55 -0.13 12.56 -6.17
CA ASN A 55 -1.01 13.56 -6.78
C ASN A 55 -2.49 13.16 -6.81
N THR A 56 -2.84 11.90 -6.49
CA THR A 56 -4.22 11.42 -6.49
C THR A 56 -4.51 10.59 -5.23
N SER A 57 -5.77 10.55 -4.79
CA SER A 57 -6.18 9.72 -3.64
C SER A 57 -5.85 8.24 -3.84
N ARG A 58 -6.13 7.71 -5.03
CA ARG A 58 -5.89 6.30 -5.37
C ARG A 58 -4.40 5.99 -5.47
N GLY A 59 -3.62 6.82 -6.17
CA GLY A 59 -2.18 6.63 -6.26
C GLY A 59 -1.49 6.67 -4.89
N ARG A 60 -1.88 7.62 -4.03
CA ARG A 60 -1.35 7.70 -2.66
C ARG A 60 -1.74 6.48 -1.82
N LEU A 61 -2.99 6.02 -1.91
CA LEU A 61 -3.44 4.79 -1.24
C LEU A 61 -2.62 3.58 -1.70
N ALA A 62 -2.34 3.46 -3.01
CA ALA A 62 -1.51 2.38 -3.53
C ALA A 62 -0.10 2.40 -2.92
N GLU A 63 0.55 3.57 -2.86
CA GLU A 63 1.87 3.71 -2.22
C GLU A 63 1.83 3.31 -0.73
N ILE A 64 0.78 3.71 -0.01
CA ILE A 64 0.58 3.33 1.41
C ILE A 64 0.43 1.81 1.56
N ILE A 65 -0.36 1.15 0.72
CA ILE A 65 -0.53 -0.32 0.75
C ILE A 65 0.81 -1.02 0.49
N VAL A 66 1.60 -0.56 -0.47
CA VAL A 66 2.92 -1.14 -0.73
C VAL A 66 3.83 -0.99 0.48
N LEU A 67 3.92 0.21 1.04
CA LEU A 67 4.81 0.50 2.16
C LEU A 67 4.39 -0.22 3.45
N ASP A 68 3.10 -0.28 3.77
CA ASP A 68 2.62 -0.89 5.01
C ASP A 68 2.29 -2.37 4.85
N GLN A 69 1.37 -2.73 3.93
CA GLN A 69 0.90 -4.11 3.81
C GLN A 69 1.93 -5.01 3.11
N PHE A 70 2.43 -4.62 1.92
CA PHE A 70 3.34 -5.50 1.19
C PHE A 70 4.68 -5.65 1.90
N SER A 71 5.18 -4.63 2.59
CA SER A 71 6.35 -4.75 3.46
C SER A 71 6.17 -5.88 4.49
N ARG A 72 5.00 -5.95 5.15
CA ARG A 72 4.67 -7.00 6.13
C ARG A 72 4.55 -8.40 5.51
N ASN A 73 4.01 -8.51 4.30
CA ASN A 73 3.95 -9.79 3.58
C ASN A 73 5.36 -10.25 3.12
N ILE A 74 6.13 -9.35 2.50
CA ILE A 74 7.43 -9.66 1.87
C ILE A 74 8.51 -9.97 2.91
N HIS A 75 8.51 -9.25 4.02
CA HIS A 75 9.52 -9.33 5.07
C HIS A 75 8.96 -9.93 6.36
N ARG A 76 7.94 -10.81 6.25
CA ARG A 76 7.23 -11.42 7.38
C ARG A 76 8.21 -11.96 8.43
N GLU A 77 7.91 -11.69 9.69
CA GLU A 77 8.67 -12.17 10.86
C GLU A 77 10.13 -11.71 10.88
N THR A 78 10.43 -10.59 10.20
CA THR A 78 11.73 -9.91 10.28
C THR A 78 11.53 -8.44 10.64
N PRO A 79 12.54 -7.78 11.24
CA PRO A 79 12.47 -6.33 11.50
C PRO A 79 12.25 -5.50 10.22
N ALA A 80 12.61 -6.04 9.05
CA ALA A 80 12.46 -5.36 7.79
C ALA A 80 11.00 -5.06 7.40
N SER A 81 10.02 -5.78 7.98
CA SER A 81 8.60 -5.50 7.72
C SER A 81 8.14 -4.13 8.19
N PHE A 82 8.87 -3.49 9.12
CA PHE A 82 8.48 -2.23 9.76
C PHE A 82 9.32 -1.03 9.28
N ILE A 83 10.29 -1.23 8.37
CA ILE A 83 11.21 -0.15 7.96
C ILE A 83 10.46 1.00 7.26
N ALA A 84 9.39 0.68 6.55
CA ALA A 84 8.62 1.65 5.78
C ALA A 84 7.51 2.35 6.59
N ASP A 85 7.25 1.94 7.83
CA ASP A 85 6.14 2.43 8.65
C ASP A 85 6.14 3.96 8.81
N PRO A 86 7.28 4.64 9.09
CA PRO A 86 7.29 6.11 9.19
C PRO A 86 6.89 6.81 7.89
N GLN A 87 7.28 6.25 6.73
CA GLN A 87 6.92 6.79 5.43
C GLN A 87 5.42 6.57 5.14
N ALA A 88 4.90 5.37 5.41
CA ALA A 88 3.48 5.08 5.28
C ALA A 88 2.62 6.00 6.15
N LEU A 89 3.01 6.20 7.42
CA LEU A 89 2.32 7.11 8.34
C LEU A 89 2.32 8.56 7.83
N THR A 90 3.47 9.06 7.36
CA THR A 90 3.58 10.41 6.80
C THR A 90 2.62 10.59 5.63
N LEU A 91 2.58 9.63 4.70
CA LEU A 91 1.69 9.69 3.54
C LEU A 91 0.20 9.62 3.94
N SER A 92 -0.14 8.82 4.95
CA SER A 92 -1.50 8.76 5.49
C SER A 92 -1.92 10.09 6.14
N GLN A 93 -1.03 10.73 6.90
CA GLN A 93 -1.27 12.06 7.48
C GLN A 93 -1.48 13.12 6.39
N GLU A 94 -0.63 13.14 5.36
CA GLU A 94 -0.79 14.05 4.22
C GLU A 94 -2.09 13.79 3.45
N ALA A 95 -2.48 12.53 3.25
CA ALA A 95 -3.74 12.17 2.60
C ALA A 95 -4.95 12.74 3.35
N LEU A 96 -4.93 12.66 4.69
CA LEU A 96 -5.97 13.24 5.53
C LEU A 96 -5.98 14.76 5.45
N ALA A 97 -4.82 15.41 5.56
CA ALA A 97 -4.71 16.87 5.50
C ALA A 97 -5.21 17.44 4.15
N MET A 98 -5.04 16.69 3.06
CA MET A 98 -5.48 17.07 1.72
C MET A 98 -6.91 16.61 1.38
N GLY A 99 -7.62 15.95 2.31
CA GLY A 99 -8.98 15.45 2.08
C GLY A 99 -9.06 14.31 1.05
N HIS A 100 -7.95 13.62 0.77
CA HIS A 100 -7.91 12.53 -0.21
C HIS A 100 -8.81 11.35 0.20
N ASN A 101 -9.03 11.17 1.50
CA ASN A 101 -9.96 10.18 2.06
C ASN A 101 -11.40 10.36 1.59
N HIS A 102 -11.87 11.58 1.26
CA HIS A 102 -13.25 11.79 0.83
C HIS A 102 -13.60 11.09 -0.49
N HIS A 103 -12.60 10.84 -1.33
CA HIS A 103 -12.74 10.20 -2.64
C HIS A 103 -12.45 8.69 -2.62
N LEU A 104 -12.33 8.10 -1.43
CA LEU A 104 -12.09 6.67 -1.25
C LEU A 104 -13.33 5.97 -0.68
N GLU A 105 -13.50 4.71 -1.09
CA GLU A 105 -14.52 3.83 -0.54
C GLU A 105 -14.20 3.45 0.91
N THR A 106 -15.20 2.97 1.66
CA THR A 106 -15.04 2.62 3.09
C THR A 106 -13.93 1.61 3.31
N GLN A 107 -13.84 0.56 2.48
CA GLN A 107 -12.78 -0.45 2.61
C GLN A 107 -11.39 0.13 2.33
N GLN A 108 -11.28 1.02 1.34
CA GLN A 108 -10.04 1.70 0.99
C GLN A 108 -9.54 2.64 2.11
N LYS A 109 -10.47 3.34 2.78
CA LYS A 109 -10.17 4.19 3.93
C LYS A 109 -9.52 3.41 5.06
N THR A 110 -9.93 2.17 5.30
CA THR A 110 -9.30 1.30 6.31
C THR A 110 -7.80 1.22 6.08
N PHE A 111 -7.36 0.93 4.85
CA PHE A 111 -5.94 0.83 4.50
C PHE A 111 -5.22 2.17 4.48
N LEU A 112 -5.94 3.26 4.19
CA LEU A 112 -5.38 4.61 4.38
C LEU A 112 -5.06 4.89 5.85
N TYR A 113 -5.84 4.34 6.78
CA TYR A 113 -5.70 4.56 8.23
C TYR A 113 -4.82 3.52 8.92
N MET A 114 -4.52 2.38 8.29
CA MET A 114 -3.68 1.32 8.86
C MET A 114 -2.36 1.84 9.46
N PRO A 115 -1.60 2.74 8.81
CA PRO A 115 -0.32 3.20 9.35
C PRO A 115 -0.37 3.97 10.67
N PHE A 116 -1.55 4.34 11.16
CA PHE A 116 -1.72 4.98 12.47
C PHE A 116 -1.74 3.98 13.65
N MET A 117 -1.83 2.68 13.37
CA MET A 117 -1.91 1.60 14.36
C MET A 117 -0.55 0.94 14.57
#